data_AF-A0A6J4YLR2-F1
#
_entry.id   AF-A0A6J4YLR2-F1
#
_cell.length_a   1.000
_cell.length_b   1.000
_cell.length_c   1.000
_cell.angle_alpha   90.00
_cell.angle_beta   90.00
_cell.angle_gamma   90.00
#
_symmetry.space_group_name_H-M   'P 1'
#
loop_
_entity.id
_entity.type
_entity.pdbx_description
1 polymer ?
#
loop_
_entity_poly.entity_id
_entity_poly.type
_entity_poly.pdbx_seq_one_letter_code
_entity_poly.pdbx_strand_id
1 'polypeptide(L)' 'MRIISLIDDAEIIRKILKHLDLWDVKRRPPPRANGPPTESFIIYDESSSPCADDYIIDADYPIETYL' A
#
# COMPACT_ATOMS: atom_id res chain seq x y z
N MET A 1 21.27 10.92 -4.29
CA MET A 1 20.20 11.94 -4.34
C MET A 1 19.79 12.29 -2.91
N ARG A 2 20.02 13.52 -2.45
CA ARG A 2 19.91 13.96 -1.04
C ARG A 2 18.52 14.46 -0.61
N ILE A 3 17.51 14.23 -1.46
CA ILE A 3 16.15 14.72 -1.18
C ILE A 3 15.55 13.97 0.00
N ILE A 4 15.86 12.68 0.14
CA ILE A 4 15.37 11.82 1.23
C ILE A 4 16.01 12.19 2.59
N SER A 5 17.27 12.63 2.61
CA SER A 5 17.96 13.06 3.83
C SER A 5 17.45 14.39 4.40
N LEU A 6 16.72 15.16 3.59
CA LEU A 6 16.10 16.40 4.05
C LEU A 6 14.85 16.14 4.92
N ILE A 7 14.35 14.90 4.92
CA ILE A 7 13.13 14.46 5.61
C ILE A 7 13.45 13.96 7.04
N ASP A 8 14.73 13.79 7.41
CA ASP A 8 15.11 13.37 8.78
C ASP A 8 15.27 14.55 9.76
N ASP A 9 15.39 15.78 9.24
CA ASP A 9 15.51 16.97 10.09
C ASP A 9 14.13 17.63 10.30
N ALA A 10 13.60 17.46 11.52
CA ALA A 10 12.32 18.00 11.92
C ALA A 10 12.22 19.54 11.81
N GLU A 11 13.34 20.27 11.94
CA GLU A 11 13.35 21.73 11.81
C GLU A 11 13.23 22.15 10.35
N ILE A 12 13.92 21.45 9.44
CA ILE A 12 13.84 21.69 8.01
C ILE A 12 12.46 21.33 7.48
N ILE A 13 11.89 20.19 7.90
CA ILE A 13 10.51 19.81 7.58
C ILE A 13 9.54 20.91 8.02
N ARG A 14 9.66 21.40 9.25
CA ARG A 14 8.77 22.45 9.78
C ARG A 14 8.91 23.75 8.98
N LYS A 15 10.12 24.14 8.57
CA LYS A 15 10.35 25.31 7.71
C LYS A 15 9.72 25.15 6.32
N ILE A 16 9.88 23.97 5.69
CA ILE A 16 9.29 23.69 4.38
C ILE A 16 7.77 23.71 4.47
N LEU A 17 7.19 23.02 5.44
CA LEU A 17 5.73 22.97 5.62
C LEU A 17 5.16 24.35 5.95
N LYS A 18 5.87 25.21 6.68
CA LYS A 18 5.46 26.60 6.89
C LYS A 18 5.59 27.45 5.64
N HIS A 19 6.67 27.30 4.86
CA HIS A 19 6.87 28.05 3.62
C HIS A 19 5.83 27.70 2.54
N LEU A 20 5.38 26.45 2.53
CA LEU A 20 4.33 25.97 1.64
C LEU A 20 2.91 26.24 2.17
N ASP A 21 2.78 26.92 3.32
CA ASP A 21 1.51 27.10 4.05
C ASP A 21 0.76 25.78 4.26
N LEU A 22 1.46 24.67 4.51
CA LEU A 22 0.90 23.34 4.76
C LEU A 22 0.86 22.98 6.26
N TRP A 23 1.67 23.65 7.09
CA TRP A 23 1.81 23.33 8.52
C TRP A 23 0.51 23.51 9.30
N ASP A 24 -0.23 24.60 9.04
CA ASP A 24 -1.46 24.96 9.76
C ASP A 24 -2.74 24.69 8.95
N VAL A 25 -2.63 23.98 7.81
CA VAL A 25 -3.80 23.66 6.98
C VAL A 25 -4.67 22.65 7.70
N LYS A 26 -5.74 23.16 8.29
CA LYS A 26 -6.86 22.34 8.72
C LYS A 26 -7.31 21.53 7.52
N ARG A 27 -7.07 20.21 7.54
CA ARG A 27 -7.50 19.30 6.49
C ARG A 27 -8.97 19.59 6.21
N ARG A 28 -9.26 20.12 5.02
CA ARG A 28 -10.63 20.30 4.58
C ARG A 28 -11.26 18.91 4.62
N PRO A 29 -12.39 18.71 5.31
CA PRO A 29 -13.06 17.43 5.26
C PRO A 29 -13.26 17.10 3.78
N PRO A 30 -12.95 15.87 3.35
CA PRO A 30 -13.18 15.47 1.97
C PRO A 30 -14.62 15.85 1.63
N PRO A 31 -14.86 16.44 0.44
CA PRO A 31 -16.20 16.86 0.04
C PRO A 31 -17.13 15.68 0.27
N ARG A 32 -18.07 15.84 1.21
CA ARG A 32 -19.06 14.81 1.49
C ARG A 32 -19.90 14.70 0.22
N ALA A 33 -19.77 13.59 -0.49
CA ALA A 33 -20.75 13.24 -1.48
C ALA A 33 -22.09 13.15 -0.72
N ASN A 34 -23.06 13.98 -1.08
CA ASN A 34 -24.43 13.86 -0.57
C ASN A 34 -25.17 12.64 -1.17
N GLY A 35 -24.42 11.77 -1.86
CA GLY A 35 -24.94 10.53 -2.41
C GLY A 35 -24.98 9.42 -1.37
N PRO A 36 -25.81 8.39 -1.59
CA PRO A 36 -25.75 7.18 -0.79
C PRO A 36 -24.33 6.60 -0.81
N PRO A 37 -23.86 5.96 0.28
CA PRO A 37 -22.61 5.21 0.28
C PRO A 37 -22.59 4.25 -0.91
N THR A 38 -21.50 4.25 -1.68
CA THR A 38 -21.31 3.24 -2.73
C THR A 38 -21.25 1.89 -2.03
N GLU A 39 -22.26 1.05 -2.22
CA GLU A 39 -22.25 -0.33 -1.76
C GLU A 39 -21.16 -1.08 -2.54
N SER A 40 -19.96 -1.10 -2.00
CA SER A 40 -18.88 -1.94 -2.50
C SER A 40 -19.19 -3.38 -2.11
N PHE A 41 -20.02 -4.04 -2.92
CA PHE A 41 -20.15 -5.48 -2.83
C PHE A 41 -18.80 -6.09 -3.22
N ILE A 42 -18.18 -6.80 -2.28
CA ILE A 42 -17.03 -7.65 -2.58
C ILE A 42 -17.60 -8.80 -3.40
N ILE A 43 -17.50 -8.69 -4.73
CA ILE A 43 -17.77 -9.81 -5.63
C ILE A 43 -16.55 -10.73 -5.50
N TYR A 44 -16.70 -11.79 -4.73
CA TYR A 44 -15.73 -12.89 -4.77
C TYR A 44 -15.90 -13.58 -6.12
N ASP A 45 -15.09 -13.16 -7.09
CA ASP A 45 -14.96 -13.87 -8.34
C ASP A 45 -14.20 -15.18 -8.03
N GLU A 46 -14.96 -16.27 -7.94
CA GLU A 46 -14.45 -17.61 -7.66
C GLU A 46 -13.40 -18.07 -8.70
N SER A 47 -13.31 -17.38 -9.84
CA SER A 47 -12.29 -17.63 -10.87
C SER A 47 -10.88 -17.15 -10.51
N SER A 48 -10.71 -16.29 -9.49
CA SER A 48 -9.40 -15.79 -9.06
C SER A 48 -8.76 -16.61 -7.93
N SER A 49 -9.44 -17.64 -7.43
CA SER A 49 -8.89 -18.52 -6.39
C SER A 49 -8.00 -19.60 -7.03
N PRO A 50 -6.73 -19.76 -6.60
CA PRO A 50 -5.91 -20.86 -7.08
C PRO A 50 -6.54 -22.20 -6.71
N CYS A 51 -6.48 -23.16 -7.65
CA CYS A 51 -7.01 -24.50 -7.41
C CYS A 51 -6.10 -25.23 -6.42
N ALA A 52 -6.66 -26.17 -5.64
CA ALA A 52 -5.85 -27.04 -4.78
C ALA A 52 -4.76 -27.79 -5.58
N ASP A 53 -5.01 -28.04 -6.86
CA ASP A 53 -4.08 -28.69 -7.79
C ASP A 53 -2.85 -27.81 -8.13
N ASP A 54 -2.94 -26.47 -8.00
CA ASP A 54 -1.80 -25.57 -8.23
C ASP A 54 -0.69 -25.75 -7.17
N TYR A 55 -1.03 -26.36 -6.03
CA TYR A 55 -0.09 -26.66 -4.94
C TYR A 55 0.52 -28.06 -5.02
N ILE A 56 0.08 -28.90 -5.96
CA ILE A 56 0.72 -30.19 -6.25
C ILE A 56 1.96 -29.93 -7.12
N ILE A 57 3.01 -29.42 -6.49
CA ILE A 57 4.33 -29.34 -7.10
C ILE A 57 4.98 -30.70 -6.87
N ASP A 58 5.19 -31.48 -7.94
CA ASP A 58 5.99 -32.70 -7.89
C ASP A 58 7.44 -32.28 -7.63
N ALA A 59 7.85 -32.30 -6.37
CA ALA A 59 9.18 -31.87 -5.97
C ALA A 59 10.19 -32.89 -6.50
N ASP A 60 10.84 -32.54 -7.61
CA ASP A 60 11.93 -33.33 -8.17
C ASP A 60 13.10 -33.26 -7.19
N TYR A 61 13.19 -34.25 -6.30
CA TYR A 61 14.17 -34.29 -5.22
C TYR A 61 15.41 -35.03 -5.73
N PRO A 62 16.50 -34.33 -6.11
CA PRO A 62 17.70 -35.00 -6.56
C PRO A 62 18.32 -35.76 -5.37
N ILE A 63 18.44 -37.08 -5.53
CA ILE A 63 19.01 -37.99 -4.52
C ILE A 63 20.46 -37.63 -4.17
N GLU A 64 21.14 -36.90 -5.05
CA GLU A 64 22.49 -36.37 -4.89
C GLU A 64 22.65 -35.43 -3.69
N THR A 65 21.55 -34.87 -3.16
CA THR A 65 21.57 -33.96 -1.99
C THR A 65 21.64 -34.70 -0.65
N TYR A 66 21.51 -36.02 -0.66
CA TYR A 66 21.49 -36.89 0.52
C TYR A 66 22.69 -37.83 0.63
N LEU A 67 23.71 -37.65 -0.23
CA LEU A 67 25.00 -38.34 -0.20
C LEU A 67 26.12 -37.38 0.22
#